data_AF-A0A2E3XYL0-F1
#
_entry.id   AF-A0A2E3XYL0-F1
#
_cell.length_a   1.000
_cell.length_b   1.000
_cell.length_c   1.000
_cell.angle_alpha   90.00
_cell.angle_beta   90.00
_cell.angle_gamma   90.00
#
_symmetry.space_group_name_H-M   'P 1'
#
loop_
_entity.id
_entity.type
_entity.pdbx_description
1 polymer ?
#
loop_
_entity_poly.entity_id
_entity_poly.type
_entity_poly.pdbx_seq_one_letter_code
_entity_poly.pdbx_strand_id
1 'polypeptide(L)'
;MKDNVGGAIGFKVFEDVERYLRDSDWCYYTSNSEILNILANYKKNLDQVLENPRVLKIISEKTNTGSLIKVKVENEVKGVNVEIEVIGKNGEDIYFKESTRLNTEEHKVISQTIKNWLVVYEKQIPYDGIITGVLGNQFTLDVGTNRSMFQGNEVVVLRPLGKRNHPLLKEIVDWETEKLGEGKVIHSSDTQAQGNILSYSTKKRLRVGDWVLLERNKDSNLVEKRKYEEDNPYEFGKLGEVSLLFNVGKGSATSENPDVKKIGGTLLGVDLRTSLWITRKYWVGLDIGKTFGSLSSEEGSLSRSENDMSNSLFNLKFGYKYLPMGFFYGPQIDAFIGYGSYTYGLDSSPADGMTEVSFKGILMGARGSIPVQKIVRLYMELSLLFNPSYDEEGAVFGEEDSARNYALEFGGKYLYAPNMTFDLSYGVNSSKASFTNPEKSITVKQSTFKLGTTFTF
;
A
#
# COMPACT_ATOMS: atom_id res chain seq x y z
N MET A 1 32.97 17.06 12.25
CA MET A 1 33.25 17.89 13.43
C MET A 1 34.71 17.75 13.79
N LYS A 2 35.41 18.85 14.09
CA LYS A 2 36.83 18.85 14.48
C LYS A 2 37.01 19.50 15.84
N ASP A 3 37.95 18.98 16.62
CA ASP A 3 38.45 19.53 17.88
C ASP A 3 39.98 19.38 17.91
N ASN A 4 40.69 20.43 18.33
CA ASN A 4 42.15 20.44 18.42
C ASN A 4 42.69 19.63 19.62
N VAL A 5 41.83 19.13 20.52
CA VAL A 5 42.20 18.35 21.73
C VAL A 5 41.92 16.85 21.57
N GLY A 6 42.15 16.29 20.37
CA GLY A 6 42.02 14.84 20.15
C GLY A 6 40.58 14.30 20.20
N GLY A 7 39.57 15.16 20.03
CA GLY A 7 38.16 14.76 19.86
C GLY A 7 37.35 14.61 21.15
N ALA A 8 37.90 14.84 22.33
CA ALA A 8 37.20 14.64 23.60
C ALA A 8 35.98 15.58 23.77
N ILE A 9 36.08 16.84 23.33
CA ILE A 9 34.98 17.80 23.36
C ILE A 9 34.18 17.70 22.06
N GLY A 10 34.89 17.70 20.92
CA GLY A 10 34.26 17.65 19.60
C GLY A 10 33.33 16.46 19.37
N PHE A 11 33.66 15.26 19.88
CA PHE A 11 32.80 14.08 19.73
C PHE A 11 31.49 14.19 20.54
N LYS A 12 31.56 14.70 21.78
CA LYS A 12 30.36 14.90 22.61
C LYS A 12 29.44 15.95 22.02
N VAL A 13 30.01 17.05 21.51
CA VAL A 13 29.22 18.07 20.81
C VAL A 13 28.61 17.49 19.53
N PHE A 14 29.34 16.64 18.80
CA PHE A 14 28.82 15.96 17.63
C PHE A 14 27.60 15.09 17.96
N GLU A 15 27.67 14.25 19.01
CA GLU A 15 26.55 13.41 19.43
C GLU A 15 25.30 14.23 19.81
N ASP A 16 25.49 15.34 20.53
CA ASP A 16 24.39 16.22 20.95
C ASP A 16 23.72 16.94 19.76
N VAL A 17 24.51 17.35 18.78
CA VAL A 17 24.03 18.03 17.56
C VAL A 17 23.41 17.02 16.59
N GLU A 18 24.00 15.84 16.45
CA GLU A 18 23.44 14.74 15.65
C GLU A 18 22.07 14.34 16.19
N ARG A 19 21.94 14.14 17.51
CA ARG A 19 20.65 13.82 18.13
C ARG A 19 19.62 14.90 17.82
N TYR A 20 20.00 16.17 17.98
CA TYR A 20 19.11 17.28 17.64
C TYR A 20 18.68 17.27 16.16
N LEU A 21 19.59 17.03 15.22
CA LEU A 21 19.26 16.97 13.79
C LEU A 21 18.37 15.77 13.44
N ARG A 22 18.56 14.62 14.10
CA ARG A 22 17.72 13.43 13.93
C ARG A 22 16.30 13.64 14.47
N ASP A 23 16.18 14.38 15.57
CA ASP A 23 14.91 14.70 16.21
C ASP A 23 14.25 15.95 15.60
N SER A 24 14.93 16.65 14.70
CA SER A 24 14.41 17.89 14.08
C SER A 24 13.53 17.60 12.88
N ASP A 25 12.39 18.27 12.80
CA ASP A 25 11.45 18.07 11.71
C ASP A 25 11.86 18.80 10.41
N TRP A 26 12.76 19.78 10.47
CA TRP A 26 13.12 20.65 9.33
C TRP A 26 14.24 20.11 8.43
N CYS A 27 14.87 18.98 8.75
CA CYS A 27 15.82 18.29 7.85
C CYS A 27 15.69 16.76 7.92
N TYR A 28 16.19 16.05 6.90
CA TYR A 28 16.42 14.61 7.00
C TYR A 28 17.92 14.38 7.25
N TYR A 29 18.24 13.80 8.41
CA TYR A 29 19.62 13.53 8.76
C TYR A 29 20.13 12.23 8.11
N THR A 30 21.21 12.34 7.32
CA THR A 30 21.96 11.18 6.81
C THR A 30 23.23 10.97 7.63
N SER A 31 23.42 9.74 8.13
CA SER A 31 24.57 9.38 8.97
C SER A 31 25.92 9.52 8.27
N ASN A 32 26.93 9.91 9.04
CA ASN A 32 28.31 10.08 8.59
C ASN A 32 29.06 8.76 8.29
N SER A 33 28.47 7.58 8.51
CA SER A 33 29.15 6.29 8.34
C SER A 33 29.69 6.06 6.93
N GLU A 34 28.96 6.48 5.90
CA GLU A 34 29.43 6.40 4.51
C GLU A 34 30.53 7.41 4.22
N ILE A 35 30.44 8.60 4.81
CA ILE A 35 31.44 9.66 4.71
C ILE A 35 32.77 9.21 5.32
N LEU A 36 32.73 8.53 6.46
CA LEU A 36 33.93 8.02 7.13
C LEU A 36 34.70 7.02 6.25
N ASN A 37 34.01 6.20 5.47
CA ASN A 37 34.66 5.28 4.53
C ASN A 37 35.36 6.04 3.39
N ILE A 38 34.74 7.10 2.87
CA ILE A 38 35.33 7.97 1.82
C ILE A 38 36.53 8.74 2.38
N LEU A 39 36.42 9.25 3.62
CA LEU A 39 37.42 10.09 4.26
C LEU A 39 38.54 9.30 4.95
N ALA A 40 38.39 7.98 5.16
CA ALA A 40 39.40 7.13 5.78
C ALA A 40 40.76 7.17 5.05
N ASN A 41 40.74 7.33 3.72
CA ASN A 41 41.94 7.45 2.90
C ASN A 41 42.66 8.79 3.06
N TYR A 42 41.99 9.79 3.65
CA TYR A 42 42.47 11.16 3.77
C TYR A 42 42.78 11.59 5.20
N LYS A 43 42.86 10.65 6.16
CA LYS A 43 43.07 10.94 7.60
C LYS A 43 44.19 11.95 7.89
N LYS A 44 45.29 11.94 7.13
CA LYS A 44 46.44 12.85 7.34
C LYS A 44 46.21 14.29 6.85
N ASN A 45 45.38 14.47 5.81
CA ASN A 45 45.15 15.76 5.15
C ASN A 45 43.66 16.14 5.13
N LEU A 46 42.90 15.65 6.11
CA LEU A 46 41.45 15.73 6.12
C LEU A 46 40.95 17.18 6.02
N ASP A 47 41.65 18.10 6.68
CA ASP A 47 41.30 19.52 6.69
C ASP A 47 41.35 20.15 5.29
N GLN A 48 42.48 19.98 4.59
CA GLN A 48 42.65 20.49 3.23
C GLN A 48 41.66 19.86 2.25
N VAL A 49 41.31 18.59 2.48
CA VAL A 49 40.37 17.84 1.65
C VAL A 49 38.93 18.33 1.86
N LEU A 50 38.54 18.64 3.10
CA LEU A 50 37.21 19.18 3.46
C LEU A 50 37.05 20.67 3.16
N GLU A 51 38.08 21.35 2.67
CA GLU A 51 38.00 22.71 2.11
C GLU A 51 37.84 22.71 0.60
N ASN A 52 38.04 21.56 -0.07
CA ASN A 52 37.95 21.47 -1.52
C ASN A 52 36.48 21.33 -1.97
N PRO A 53 35.92 22.29 -2.74
CA PRO A 53 34.53 22.24 -3.17
C PRO A 53 34.18 20.99 -3.96
N ARG A 54 35.13 20.45 -4.74
CA ARG A 54 34.91 19.23 -5.53
C ARG A 54 34.72 18.01 -4.64
N VAL A 55 35.43 17.95 -3.52
CA VAL A 55 35.30 16.85 -2.56
C VAL A 55 33.96 16.94 -1.86
N LEU A 56 33.59 18.14 -1.40
CA LEU A 56 32.29 18.39 -0.74
C LEU A 56 31.12 18.07 -1.67
N LYS A 57 31.23 18.40 -2.97
CA LYS A 57 30.26 17.99 -3.99
C LYS A 57 30.13 16.48 -4.10
N ILE A 58 31.25 15.75 -4.19
CA ILE A 58 31.25 14.28 -4.27
C ILE A 58 30.61 13.67 -3.01
N ILE A 59 30.91 14.20 -1.82
CA ILE A 59 30.31 13.75 -0.57
C ILE A 59 28.78 13.96 -0.61
N SER A 60 28.33 15.14 -1.05
CA SER A 60 26.90 15.46 -1.16
C SER A 60 26.19 14.55 -2.17
N GLU A 61 26.80 14.27 -3.32
CA GLU A 61 26.27 13.37 -4.34
C GLU A 61 26.21 11.91 -3.86
N LYS A 62 27.25 11.44 -3.17
CA LYS A 62 27.32 10.06 -2.64
C LYS A 62 26.31 9.81 -1.52
N THR A 63 26.12 10.79 -0.65
CA THR A 63 25.16 10.71 0.46
C THR A 63 23.74 11.15 0.08
N ASN A 64 23.55 11.59 -1.17
CA ASN A 64 22.30 12.18 -1.67
C ASN A 64 21.75 13.30 -0.75
N THR A 65 22.63 14.15 -0.23
CA THR A 65 22.28 15.24 0.68
C THR A 65 22.17 16.59 -0.06
N GLY A 66 21.26 17.45 0.41
CA GLY A 66 21.06 18.80 -0.11
C GLY A 66 22.02 19.83 0.49
N SER A 67 22.51 19.58 1.70
CA SER A 67 23.46 20.46 2.39
C SER A 67 24.37 19.67 3.33
N LEU A 68 25.59 20.16 3.53
CA LEU A 68 26.57 19.64 4.47
C LEU A 68 26.75 20.63 5.61
N ILE A 69 26.68 20.16 6.85
CA ILE A 69 26.90 20.99 8.03
C ILE A 69 28.32 20.74 8.53
N LYS A 70 29.18 21.76 8.41
CA LYS A 70 30.56 21.74 8.90
C LYS A 70 30.62 22.53 10.20
N VAL A 71 31.08 21.87 11.27
CA VAL A 71 31.32 22.50 12.56
C VAL A 71 32.79 22.38 12.92
N LYS A 72 33.40 23.53 13.20
CA LYS A 72 34.80 23.66 13.62
C LYS A 72 34.84 24.15 15.06
N VAL A 73 35.53 23.41 15.91
CA VAL A 73 35.71 23.73 17.33
C VAL A 73 37.21 23.82 17.58
N GLU A 74 37.71 25.00 17.90
CA GLU A 74 39.13 25.25 18.17
C GLU A 74 39.30 25.66 19.62
N ASN A 75 40.03 24.84 20.39
CA ASN A 75 40.32 25.19 21.78
C ASN A 75 41.47 26.22 21.83
N GLU A 76 41.29 27.26 22.64
CA GLU A 76 42.25 28.34 22.89
C GLU A 76 42.49 28.49 24.39
N VAL A 77 43.56 29.18 24.78
CA VAL A 77 43.97 29.35 26.20
C VAL A 77 42.87 29.97 27.09
N LYS A 78 41.88 30.65 26.51
CA LYS A 78 40.78 31.33 27.24
C LYS A 78 39.39 30.88 26.76
N GLY A 79 39.24 29.63 26.34
CA GLY A 79 37.97 29.05 25.94
C GLY A 79 37.99 28.56 24.50
N VAL A 80 36.83 28.49 23.86
CA VAL A 80 36.66 27.76 22.59
C VAL A 80 36.13 28.67 21.50
N ASN A 81 36.78 28.67 20.34
CA ASN A 81 36.25 29.28 19.13
C ASN A 81 35.38 28.26 18.39
N VAL A 82 34.13 28.60 18.13
CA VAL A 82 33.14 27.73 17.47
C VAL A 82 32.72 28.40 16.17
N GLU A 83 32.73 27.64 15.08
CA GLU A 83 32.28 28.07 13.76
C GLU A 83 31.37 27.00 13.16
N ILE A 84 30.23 27.44 12.60
CA ILE A 84 29.33 26.61 11.80
C ILE A 84 29.28 27.16 10.37
N GLU A 85 29.32 26.25 9.41
CA GLU A 85 29.17 26.54 8.00
C GLU A 85 28.22 25.51 7.38
N VAL A 86 27.14 25.98 6.76
CA VAL A 86 26.20 25.14 6.01
C VAL A 86 26.47 25.32 4.53
N ILE A 87 26.90 24.22 3.89
CA ILE A 87 27.41 24.21 2.53
C ILE A 87 26.38 23.53 1.63
N GLY A 88 26.06 24.11 0.49
CA GLY A 88 25.14 23.54 -0.48
C GLY A 88 25.68 22.29 -1.17
N LYS A 89 24.78 21.54 -1.82
CA LYS A 89 25.09 20.31 -2.57
C LYS A 89 26.21 20.46 -3.61
N ASN A 90 26.43 21.66 -4.14
CA ASN A 90 27.50 21.92 -5.11
C ASN A 90 28.90 21.98 -4.47
N GLY A 91 28.99 22.01 -3.14
CA GLY A 91 30.24 22.09 -2.38
C GLY A 91 30.89 23.48 -2.35
N GLU A 92 30.31 24.49 -3.01
CA GLU A 92 30.87 25.85 -3.11
C GLU A 92 29.96 26.89 -2.46
N ASP A 93 28.64 26.68 -2.51
CA ASP A 93 27.67 27.62 -1.96
C ASP A 93 27.65 27.55 -0.45
N ILE A 94 27.74 28.72 0.20
CA ILE A 94 27.56 28.86 1.64
C ILE A 94 26.15 29.38 1.88
N TYR A 95 25.30 28.55 2.46
CA TYR A 95 23.93 28.92 2.83
C TYR A 95 23.86 29.64 4.16
N PHE A 96 24.80 29.36 5.07
CA PHE A 96 24.83 29.97 6.38
C PHE A 96 26.21 29.85 7.00
N LYS A 97 26.68 30.91 7.64
CA LYS A 97 27.97 30.91 8.34
C LYS A 97 27.93 31.78 9.59
N GLU A 98 28.28 31.20 10.73
CA GLU A 98 28.36 31.90 12.00
C GLU A 98 29.60 31.46 12.79
N SER A 99 30.17 32.39 13.56
CA SER A 99 31.31 32.10 14.43
C SER A 99 31.26 32.93 15.71
N THR A 100 31.64 32.33 16.82
CA THR A 100 31.76 33.03 18.10
C THR A 100 32.82 32.40 19.00
N ARG A 101 33.33 33.22 19.93
CA ARG A 101 34.27 32.77 20.96
C ARG A 101 33.54 32.62 22.28
N LEU A 102 33.60 31.41 22.85
CA LEU A 102 33.00 31.08 24.14
C LEU A 102 34.08 31.03 25.22
N ASN A 103 33.84 31.65 26.38
CA ASN A 103 34.75 31.62 27.53
C ASN A 103 34.62 30.33 28.36
N THR A 104 34.12 29.24 27.77
CA THR A 104 33.88 27.95 28.43
C THR A 104 34.23 26.80 27.49
N GLU A 105 34.71 25.70 28.06
CA GLU A 105 34.97 24.44 27.35
C GLU A 105 33.83 23.41 27.55
N GLU A 106 32.75 23.79 28.24
CA GLU A 106 31.64 22.88 28.49
C GLU A 106 30.89 22.52 27.20
N HIS A 107 30.97 21.25 26.79
CA HIS A 107 30.35 20.74 25.57
C HIS A 107 28.86 21.10 25.44
N LYS A 108 28.08 21.09 26.53
CA LYS A 108 26.64 21.45 26.48
C LYS A 108 26.39 22.87 26.00
N VAL A 109 27.23 23.82 26.43
CA VAL A 109 27.11 25.23 26.03
C VAL A 109 27.46 25.38 24.55
N ILE A 110 28.52 24.69 24.10
CA ILE A 110 28.94 24.65 22.70
C ILE A 110 27.83 24.05 21.83
N SER A 111 27.29 22.89 22.22
CA SER A 111 26.17 22.21 21.54
C SER A 111 24.95 23.11 21.46
N GLN A 112 24.56 23.79 22.55
CA GLN A 112 23.42 24.70 22.55
C GLN A 112 23.62 25.90 21.63
N THR A 113 24.84 26.44 21.57
CA THR A 113 25.19 27.54 20.66
C THR A 113 24.98 27.11 19.20
N ILE A 114 25.47 25.92 18.83
CA ILE A 114 25.28 25.35 17.49
C ILE A 114 23.80 25.10 17.19
N LYS A 115 23.03 24.56 18.15
CA LYS A 115 21.58 24.35 18.00
C LYS A 115 20.84 25.66 17.74
N ASN A 116 21.17 26.72 18.48
CA ASN A 116 20.56 28.04 18.27
C ASN A 116 20.85 28.58 16.86
N TRP A 117 22.08 28.42 16.37
CA TRP A 117 22.43 28.79 15.00
C TRP A 117 21.68 27.96 13.95
N LEU A 118 21.50 26.66 14.19
CA LEU A 118 20.68 25.82 13.30
C LEU A 118 19.21 26.24 13.28
N VAL A 119 18.64 26.71 14.41
CA VAL A 119 17.28 27.29 14.44
C VAL A 119 17.21 28.60 13.64
N VAL A 120 18.28 29.40 13.65
CA VAL A 120 18.35 30.61 12.81
C VAL A 120 18.39 30.22 11.33
N TYR A 121 19.23 29.25 10.98
CA TYR A 121 19.34 28.73 9.62
C TYR A 121 18.01 28.13 9.11
N GLU A 122 17.31 27.34 9.93
CA GLU A 122 15.99 26.79 9.60
C GLU A 122 15.02 27.88 9.11
N LYS A 123 14.99 29.02 9.79
CA LYS A 123 14.11 30.16 9.44
C LYS A 123 14.51 30.87 8.15
N GLN A 124 15.72 30.65 7.64
CA GLN A 124 16.22 31.23 6.40
C GLN A 124 15.95 30.35 5.17
N ILE A 125 15.51 29.09 5.37
CA ILE A 125 15.20 28.19 4.26
C ILE A 125 13.97 28.74 3.51
N PRO A 126 14.08 29.03 2.19
CA PRO A 126 13.03 29.75 1.46
C PRO A 126 11.88 28.84 0.95
N TYR A 127 11.84 27.59 1.36
CA TYR A 127 10.84 26.60 0.94
C TYR A 127 10.56 25.56 2.04
N ASP A 128 9.37 24.96 2.03
CA ASP A 128 9.00 23.88 2.95
C ASP A 128 9.31 22.49 2.35
N GLY A 129 9.32 22.37 1.02
CA GLY A 129 9.67 21.14 0.30
C GLY A 129 10.05 21.34 -1.17
N ILE A 130 10.52 20.26 -1.81
CA ILE A 130 10.97 20.21 -3.20
C ILE A 130 10.16 19.17 -3.97
N ILE A 131 9.79 19.49 -5.21
CA ILE A 131 9.15 18.55 -6.13
C ILE A 131 10.16 17.49 -6.58
N THR A 132 9.90 16.23 -6.24
CA THR A 132 10.71 15.06 -6.64
C THR A 132 10.18 14.35 -7.88
N GLY A 133 8.90 14.49 -8.19
CA GLY A 133 8.26 13.87 -9.35
C GLY A 133 7.09 14.69 -9.88
N VAL A 134 6.86 14.65 -11.20
CA VAL A 134 5.75 15.35 -11.86
C VAL A 134 5.07 14.39 -12.84
N LEU A 135 3.75 14.25 -12.71
CA LEU A 135 2.91 13.46 -13.61
C LEU A 135 1.67 14.27 -14.02
N GLY A 136 1.76 14.95 -15.17
CA GLY A 136 0.71 15.85 -15.64
C GLY A 136 0.53 17.03 -14.69
N ASN A 137 -0.62 17.09 -14.02
CA ASN A 137 -0.94 18.10 -13.01
C ASN A 137 -0.66 17.62 -11.57
N GLN A 138 -0.25 16.37 -11.40
CA GLN A 138 0.12 15.82 -10.10
C GLN A 138 1.62 15.99 -9.88
N PHE A 139 2.03 16.23 -8.63
CA PHE A 139 3.43 16.31 -8.24
C PHE A 139 3.66 15.60 -6.90
N THR A 140 4.87 15.12 -6.69
CA THR A 140 5.33 14.49 -5.45
C THR A 140 6.34 15.40 -4.76
N LEU A 141 6.24 15.54 -3.45
CA LEU A 141 7.11 16.31 -2.58
C LEU A 141 7.98 15.40 -1.72
N ASP A 142 9.18 15.86 -1.39
CA ASP A 142 10.08 15.24 -0.40
C ASP A 142 9.71 15.55 1.06
N VAL A 143 8.52 16.09 1.30
CA VAL A 143 8.02 16.47 2.61
C VAL A 143 6.65 15.86 2.85
N GLY A 144 6.41 15.39 4.07
CA GLY A 144 5.16 14.73 4.48
C GLY A 144 4.56 15.30 5.77
N THR A 145 3.74 14.48 6.46
CA THR A 145 3.00 14.86 7.67
C THR A 145 3.92 15.33 8.80
N ASN A 146 5.16 14.83 8.82
CA ASN A 146 6.18 15.22 9.80
C ASN A 146 6.50 16.73 9.76
N ARG A 147 6.23 17.42 8.63
CA ARG A 147 6.39 18.88 8.52
C ARG A 147 5.09 19.62 8.30
N SER A 148 4.02 19.11 8.89
CA SER A 148 2.70 19.74 8.77
C SER A 148 2.18 19.83 7.33
N MET A 149 2.66 18.98 6.40
CA MET A 149 2.01 18.79 5.10
C MET A 149 0.91 17.76 5.27
N PHE A 150 -0.33 18.24 5.34
CA PHE A 150 -1.52 17.42 5.49
C PHE A 150 -2.37 17.45 4.22
N GLN A 151 -3.19 16.42 4.04
CA GLN A 151 -4.19 16.40 2.98
C GLN A 151 -5.09 17.64 3.09
N GLY A 152 -5.24 18.31 1.96
CA GLY A 152 -6.05 19.53 1.83
C GLY A 152 -5.28 20.83 2.05
N ASN A 153 -4.00 20.79 2.44
CA ASN A 153 -3.20 22.01 2.51
C ASN A 153 -3.01 22.64 1.13
N GLU A 154 -3.09 23.96 1.10
CA GLU A 154 -2.81 24.78 -0.07
C GLU A 154 -1.33 25.13 -0.10
N VAL A 155 -0.76 25.02 -1.28
CA VAL A 155 0.68 25.20 -1.48
C VAL A 155 0.95 26.08 -2.68
N VAL A 156 1.99 26.90 -2.58
CA VAL A 156 2.48 27.72 -3.67
C VAL A 156 3.73 27.06 -4.24
N VAL A 157 3.74 26.85 -5.55
CA VAL A 157 4.91 26.30 -6.25
C VAL A 157 5.74 27.44 -6.82
N LEU A 158 7.01 27.52 -6.42
CA LEU A 158 7.98 28.50 -6.87
C LEU A 158 9.09 27.82 -7.67
N ARG A 159 9.68 28.56 -8.63
CA ARG A 159 10.91 28.16 -9.31
C ARG A 159 12.05 29.07 -8.92
N PRO A 160 13.17 28.57 -8.37
CA PRO A 160 14.37 29.37 -8.19
C PRO A 160 14.97 29.72 -9.56
N LEU A 161 15.16 31.00 -9.83
CA LEU A 161 15.78 31.53 -11.06
C LEU A 161 17.26 31.86 -10.84
N GLY A 162 17.59 32.38 -9.66
CA GLY A 162 18.93 32.84 -9.32
C GLY A 162 19.10 33.02 -7.82
N LYS A 163 20.36 33.22 -7.42
CA LYS A 163 20.76 33.51 -6.04
C LYS A 163 21.50 34.83 -6.01
N ARG A 164 21.32 35.61 -4.94
CA ARG A 164 22.04 36.85 -4.69
C ARG A 164 23.01 36.62 -3.53
N ASN A 165 24.30 36.80 -3.81
CA ASN A 165 25.35 36.59 -2.83
C ASN A 165 25.75 37.92 -2.16
N HIS A 166 26.11 37.87 -0.88
CA HIS A 166 26.73 38.99 -0.20
C HIS A 166 28.09 39.31 -0.84
N PRO A 167 28.40 40.57 -1.20
CA PRO A 167 29.60 40.91 -1.97
C PRO A 167 30.91 40.48 -1.31
N LEU A 168 30.94 40.52 0.03
CA LEU A 168 32.15 40.26 0.82
C LEU A 168 32.18 38.86 1.42
N LEU A 169 31.03 38.36 1.87
CA LEU A 169 30.95 37.10 2.63
C LEU A 169 30.69 35.89 1.73
N LYS A 170 30.29 36.14 0.48
CA LYS A 170 29.89 35.12 -0.51
C LYS A 170 28.73 34.21 -0.08
N GLU A 171 28.13 34.48 1.07
CA GLU A 171 26.91 33.86 1.58
C GLU A 171 25.71 34.21 0.70
N ILE A 172 24.78 33.28 0.53
CA ILE A 172 23.53 33.51 -0.18
C ILE A 172 22.56 34.25 0.73
N VAL A 173 22.19 35.46 0.35
CA VAL A 173 21.32 36.33 1.14
C VAL A 173 19.87 36.21 0.70
N ASP A 174 19.64 36.04 -0.60
CA ASP A 174 18.31 36.08 -1.19
C ASP A 174 18.22 35.20 -2.44
N TRP A 175 17.01 34.73 -2.74
CA TRP A 175 16.71 33.87 -3.88
C TRP A 175 15.70 34.55 -4.78
N GLU A 176 16.07 34.72 -6.05
CA GLU A 176 15.14 35.18 -7.07
C GLU A 176 14.23 34.01 -7.44
N THR A 177 12.94 34.15 -7.16
CA THR A 177 11.95 33.10 -7.40
C THR A 177 10.85 33.56 -8.34
N GLU A 178 10.30 32.63 -9.12
CA GLU A 178 9.14 32.84 -9.98
C GLU A 178 7.98 31.96 -9.50
N LYS A 179 6.83 32.56 -9.17
CA LYS A 179 5.62 31.81 -8.81
C LYS A 179 5.06 31.10 -10.04
N LEU A 180 5.06 29.77 -10.02
CA LEU A 180 4.54 28.95 -11.12
C LEU A 180 3.03 28.74 -11.03
N GLY A 181 2.51 28.54 -9.82
CA GLY A 181 1.10 28.29 -9.59
C GLY A 181 0.76 27.92 -8.14
N GLU A 182 -0.51 27.58 -7.93
CA GLU A 182 -1.06 27.15 -6.65
C GLU A 182 -1.56 25.72 -6.77
N GLY A 183 -1.34 24.93 -5.72
CA GLY A 183 -1.70 23.52 -5.67
C GLY A 183 -2.32 23.15 -4.33
N LYS A 184 -2.78 21.90 -4.26
CA LYS A 184 -3.37 21.32 -3.06
C LYS A 184 -2.83 19.93 -2.81
N VAL A 185 -2.43 19.65 -1.57
CA VAL A 185 -1.99 18.32 -1.15
C VAL A 185 -3.17 17.36 -1.17
N ILE A 186 -3.06 16.27 -1.94
CA ILE A 186 -4.11 15.25 -2.08
C ILE A 186 -3.92 14.07 -1.13
N HIS A 187 -2.67 13.76 -0.79
CA HIS A 187 -2.30 12.66 0.09
C HIS A 187 -0.96 12.99 0.72
N SER A 188 -0.76 12.62 1.98
CA SER A 188 0.53 12.74 2.65
C SER A 188 0.84 11.48 3.44
N SER A 189 2.07 11.00 3.32
CA SER A 189 2.72 10.07 4.23
C SER A 189 3.66 10.83 5.16
N ASP A 190 4.42 10.12 6.00
CA ASP A 190 5.37 10.72 6.95
C ASP A 190 6.44 11.59 6.27
N THR A 191 7.01 11.08 5.18
CA THR A 191 8.18 11.70 4.53
C THR A 191 7.92 12.22 3.12
N GLN A 192 6.73 11.96 2.57
CA GLN A 192 6.38 12.40 1.21
C GLN A 192 4.93 12.84 1.15
N ALA A 193 4.64 13.76 0.25
CA ALA A 193 3.29 14.20 -0.04
C ALA A 193 3.06 14.21 -1.54
N GLN A 194 1.82 13.99 -1.94
CA GLN A 194 1.36 14.15 -3.31
C GLN A 194 0.41 15.32 -3.36
N GLY A 195 0.59 16.18 -4.35
CA GLY A 195 -0.25 17.33 -4.61
C GLY A 195 -0.75 17.38 -6.05
N ASN A 196 -1.82 18.14 -6.26
CA ASN A 196 -2.30 18.50 -7.59
C ASN A 196 -2.22 20.02 -7.74
N ILE A 197 -1.75 20.49 -8.90
CA ILE A 197 -1.82 21.92 -9.24
C ILE A 197 -3.28 22.28 -9.54
N LEU A 198 -3.76 23.36 -8.91
CA LEU A 198 -5.11 23.89 -9.10
C LEU A 198 -5.10 24.95 -10.21
N SER A 199 -4.14 25.87 -10.14
CA SER A 199 -4.01 26.98 -11.08
C SER A 199 -2.54 27.22 -11.41
N TYR A 200 -2.28 27.56 -12.67
CA TYR A 200 -0.96 28.02 -13.10
C TYR A 200 -0.98 29.55 -13.20
N SER A 201 -0.03 30.20 -12.54
CA SER A 201 0.20 31.65 -12.65
C SER A 201 1.00 31.99 -13.92
N THR A 202 1.71 31.02 -14.50
CA THR A 202 2.52 31.21 -15.72
C THR A 202 2.25 30.10 -16.75
N LYS A 203 2.73 30.28 -17.99
CA LYS A 203 2.67 29.23 -19.02
C LYS A 203 3.69 28.09 -18.82
N LYS A 204 4.56 28.19 -17.80
CA LYS A 204 5.64 27.23 -17.54
C LYS A 204 5.07 26.04 -16.76
N ARG A 205 5.41 24.82 -17.21
CA ARG A 205 5.05 23.58 -16.51
C ARG A 205 5.96 23.32 -15.31
N LEU A 206 5.44 22.55 -14.36
CA LEU A 206 6.19 22.02 -13.22
C LEU A 206 7.34 21.12 -13.67
N ARG A 207 8.42 21.11 -12.89
CA ARG A 207 9.60 20.26 -13.08
C ARG A 207 10.13 19.79 -11.73
N VAL A 208 10.88 18.69 -11.76
CA VAL A 208 11.63 18.22 -10.59
C VAL A 208 12.63 19.30 -10.17
N GLY A 209 12.69 19.60 -8.86
CA GLY A 209 13.51 20.65 -8.28
C GLY A 209 12.80 21.99 -8.06
N ASP A 210 11.56 22.15 -8.53
CA ASP A 210 10.75 23.32 -8.16
C ASP A 210 10.43 23.27 -6.65
N TRP A 211 10.34 24.44 -6.03
CA TRP A 211 10.12 24.62 -4.60
C TRP A 211 8.65 24.73 -4.27
N VAL A 212 8.29 24.32 -3.07
CA VAL A 212 6.92 24.40 -2.56
C VAL A 212 6.91 25.07 -1.20
N LEU A 213 6.05 26.09 -1.06
CA LEU A 213 5.73 26.73 0.21
C LEU A 213 4.32 26.37 0.64
N LEU A 214 4.18 26.07 1.92
CA LEU A 214 2.89 25.84 2.56
C LEU A 214 2.23 27.19 2.87
N GLU A 215 1.03 27.42 2.36
CA GLU A 215 0.24 28.59 2.77
C GLU A 215 -0.32 28.34 4.17
N ARG A 216 0.43 28.78 5.18
CA ARG A 216 -0.02 28.79 6.57
C ARG A 216 -1.06 29.91 6.70
N ASN A 217 -2.34 29.56 6.53
CA ASN A 217 -3.44 30.51 6.71
C ASN A 217 -3.29 31.21 8.07
N LYS A 218 -3.28 32.56 8.04
CA LYS A 218 -3.14 33.40 9.25
C LYS A 218 -4.34 33.33 10.19
N ASP A 219 -5.41 32.66 9.79
CA ASP A 219 -6.53 32.31 10.67
C ASP A 219 -6.11 31.17 11.62
N SER A 220 -5.34 31.55 12.64
CA SER A 220 -4.89 30.71 13.75
C SER A 220 -6.04 30.05 14.55
N ASN A 221 -7.29 30.40 14.25
CA ASN A 221 -8.48 29.79 14.85
C ASN A 221 -8.81 28.39 14.31
N LEU A 222 -8.06 27.87 13.33
CA LEU A 222 -8.18 26.47 12.89
C LEU A 222 -7.21 25.51 13.59
N VAL A 223 -6.23 26.02 14.35
CA VAL A 223 -5.26 25.18 15.08
C VAL A 223 -5.86 24.62 16.38
N GLU A 224 -6.92 25.23 16.92
CA GLU A 224 -7.52 24.81 18.21
C GLU A 224 -8.68 23.80 18.15
N LYS A 225 -9.08 23.29 16.98
CA LYS A 225 -10.14 22.25 16.90
C LYS A 225 -9.89 21.14 15.88
N ARG A 226 -8.64 20.75 15.71
CA ARG A 226 -8.35 19.33 15.46
C ARG A 226 -7.42 18.87 16.57
N LYS A 227 -8.01 18.57 17.74
CA LYS A 227 -7.54 17.38 18.49
C LYS A 227 -7.24 16.36 17.41
N TYR A 228 -6.07 15.71 17.46
CA TYR A 228 -5.86 14.44 16.76
C TYR A 228 -7.22 13.75 16.75
N GLU A 229 -7.89 13.69 15.59
CA GLU A 229 -8.89 12.66 15.40
C GLU A 229 -8.02 11.43 15.63
N GLU A 230 -8.08 10.88 16.85
CA GLU A 230 -7.57 9.56 17.14
C GLU A 230 -8.06 8.76 15.97
N ASP A 231 -7.12 8.39 15.10
CA ASP A 231 -7.32 7.82 13.78
C ASP A 231 -8.40 6.76 13.96
N ASN A 232 -9.66 7.13 13.72
CA ASN A 232 -10.74 6.42 14.37
C ASN A 232 -10.71 5.05 13.70
N PRO A 233 -10.37 3.97 14.41
CA PRO A 233 -10.19 2.68 13.74
C PRO A 233 -11.49 2.22 13.06
N TYR A 234 -12.60 2.92 13.36
CA TYR A 234 -13.94 2.77 12.81
C TYR A 234 -14.33 3.80 11.72
N GLU A 235 -13.51 4.80 11.37
CA GLU A 235 -13.67 5.60 10.13
C GLU A 235 -13.18 4.80 8.92
N PHE A 236 -13.91 3.73 8.63
CA PHE A 236 -13.77 2.98 7.41
C PHE A 236 -14.92 3.41 6.48
N GLY A 237 -14.62 4.14 5.41
CA GLY A 237 -15.64 4.78 4.56
C GLY A 237 -16.58 3.84 3.78
N LYS A 238 -16.50 2.52 3.95
CA LYS A 238 -17.33 1.49 3.28
C LYS A 238 -17.55 0.26 4.19
N LEU A 239 -18.74 -0.02 4.68
CA LEU A 239 -19.01 -1.14 5.58
C LEU A 239 -19.00 -2.53 4.91
N GLY A 240 -19.07 -2.61 3.58
CA GLY A 240 -19.05 -3.91 2.90
C GLY A 240 -19.35 -3.87 1.40
N GLU A 241 -19.52 -5.07 0.82
CA GLU A 241 -19.99 -5.24 -0.56
C GLU A 241 -21.16 -6.24 -0.65
N VAL A 242 -22.12 -5.95 -1.53
CA VAL A 242 -23.20 -6.88 -1.93
C VAL A 242 -23.16 -7.01 -3.45
N SER A 243 -23.08 -8.24 -3.95
CA SER A 243 -23.00 -8.61 -5.35
C SER A 243 -24.20 -9.43 -5.76
N LEU A 244 -24.82 -9.06 -6.88
CA LEU A 244 -25.82 -9.87 -7.57
C LEU A 244 -25.23 -10.30 -8.91
N LEU A 245 -25.12 -11.62 -9.12
CA LEU A 245 -24.46 -12.21 -10.28
C LEU A 245 -25.42 -13.17 -10.99
N PHE A 246 -25.47 -13.08 -12.31
CA PHE A 246 -26.14 -14.05 -13.17
C PHE A 246 -25.13 -15.03 -13.72
N ASN A 247 -25.47 -16.32 -13.69
CA ASN A 247 -24.58 -17.41 -14.04
C ASN A 247 -25.10 -18.12 -15.28
N VAL A 248 -24.21 -18.40 -16.22
CA VAL A 248 -24.43 -19.32 -17.33
C VAL A 248 -23.26 -20.28 -17.40
N GLY A 249 -23.52 -21.58 -17.49
CA GLY A 249 -22.46 -22.57 -17.36
C GLY A 249 -22.80 -23.94 -17.90
N LYS A 250 -21.85 -24.85 -17.75
CA LYS A 250 -22.05 -26.28 -17.99
C LYS A 250 -22.01 -27.03 -16.68
N GLY A 251 -22.93 -27.97 -16.52
CA GLY A 251 -22.94 -28.94 -15.43
C GLY A 251 -22.75 -30.34 -15.98
N SER A 252 -22.13 -31.21 -15.20
CA SER A 252 -22.09 -32.64 -15.48
C SER A 252 -22.10 -33.44 -14.19
N ALA A 253 -22.82 -34.57 -14.18
CA ALA A 253 -22.73 -35.58 -13.15
C ALA A 253 -22.25 -36.89 -13.78
N THR A 254 -21.28 -37.53 -13.12
CA THR A 254 -20.70 -38.81 -13.53
C THR A 254 -20.84 -39.79 -12.38
N SER A 255 -21.48 -40.91 -12.66
CA SER A 255 -21.64 -42.03 -11.76
C SER A 255 -20.87 -43.22 -12.32
N GLU A 256 -20.01 -43.82 -11.50
CA GLU A 256 -19.19 -44.98 -11.84
C GLU A 256 -19.65 -46.17 -10.99
N ASN A 257 -20.35 -47.13 -11.61
CA ASN A 257 -20.82 -48.35 -10.95
C ASN A 257 -21.42 -49.37 -11.95
N PRO A 258 -20.76 -50.49 -12.27
CA PRO A 258 -19.39 -50.67 -12.79
C PRO A 258 -19.15 -50.04 -14.18
N ASP A 259 -20.20 -49.60 -14.86
CA ASP A 259 -20.11 -48.79 -16.09
C ASP A 259 -20.06 -47.30 -15.74
N VAL A 260 -19.48 -46.50 -16.64
CA VAL A 260 -19.47 -45.04 -16.52
C VAL A 260 -20.76 -44.48 -17.12
N LYS A 261 -21.56 -43.81 -16.29
CA LYS A 261 -22.76 -43.08 -16.71
C LYS A 261 -22.52 -41.59 -16.54
N LYS A 262 -22.71 -40.81 -17.60
CA LYS A 262 -22.45 -39.38 -17.61
C LYS A 262 -23.62 -38.61 -18.18
N ILE A 263 -24.05 -37.60 -17.44
CA ILE A 263 -25.03 -36.61 -17.90
C ILE A 263 -24.38 -35.23 -17.90
N GLY A 264 -24.74 -34.40 -18.88
CA GLY A 264 -24.20 -33.06 -19.03
C GLY A 264 -25.16 -32.11 -19.72
N GLY A 265 -25.01 -30.81 -19.46
CA GLY A 265 -25.95 -29.82 -19.98
C GLY A 265 -25.60 -28.41 -19.57
N THR A 266 -26.51 -27.49 -19.90
CA THR A 266 -26.35 -26.06 -19.63
C THR A 266 -27.10 -25.67 -18.37
N LEU A 267 -26.47 -24.85 -17.54
CA LEU A 267 -27.03 -24.33 -16.31
C LEU A 267 -27.17 -22.81 -16.38
N LEU A 268 -28.27 -22.32 -15.83
CA LEU A 268 -28.54 -20.90 -15.61
C LEU A 268 -28.77 -20.68 -14.12
N GLY A 269 -28.40 -19.52 -13.60
CA GLY A 269 -28.71 -19.23 -12.20
C GLY A 269 -28.33 -17.84 -11.74
N VAL A 270 -28.45 -17.65 -10.43
CA VAL A 270 -28.21 -16.38 -9.75
C VAL A 270 -27.42 -16.65 -8.48
N ASP A 271 -26.41 -15.83 -8.24
CA ASP A 271 -25.68 -15.77 -6.98
C ASP A 271 -25.88 -14.40 -6.32
N LEU A 272 -26.07 -14.44 -5.00
CA LEU A 272 -25.97 -13.31 -4.10
C LEU A 272 -24.72 -13.50 -3.25
N ARG A 273 -23.80 -12.54 -3.28
CA ARG A 273 -22.60 -12.53 -2.43
C ARG A 273 -22.62 -11.31 -1.56
N THR A 274 -22.28 -11.46 -0.30
CA THR A 274 -22.21 -10.37 0.66
C THR A 274 -20.91 -10.47 1.42
N SER A 275 -20.24 -9.34 1.65
CA SER A 275 -19.06 -9.24 2.50
C SER A 275 -19.21 -8.03 3.41
N LEU A 276 -19.13 -8.24 4.72
CA LEU A 276 -19.18 -7.21 5.75
C LEU A 276 -17.80 -7.06 6.36
N TRP A 277 -17.28 -5.84 6.41
CA TRP A 277 -15.94 -5.56 6.93
C TRP A 277 -16.05 -5.06 8.36
N ILE A 278 -15.65 -5.90 9.31
CA ILE A 278 -15.64 -5.55 10.74
C ILE A 278 -14.51 -4.56 11.00
N THR A 279 -13.37 -4.77 10.35
CA THR A 279 -12.21 -3.86 10.39
C THR A 279 -11.54 -3.83 9.01
N ARG A 280 -10.50 -3.01 8.83
CA ARG A 280 -9.64 -3.02 7.63
C ARG A 280 -9.07 -4.40 7.28
N LYS A 281 -8.95 -5.30 8.26
CA LYS A 281 -8.32 -6.62 8.13
C LYS A 281 -9.31 -7.77 8.24
N TYR A 282 -10.37 -7.65 9.04
CA TYR A 282 -11.29 -8.76 9.30
C TYR A 282 -12.63 -8.56 8.60
N TRP A 283 -13.14 -9.62 7.99
CA TRP A 283 -14.42 -9.60 7.27
C TRP A 283 -15.21 -10.89 7.45
N VAL A 284 -16.53 -10.79 7.26
CA VAL A 284 -17.49 -11.89 7.24
C VAL A 284 -18.15 -11.90 5.87
N GLY A 285 -18.32 -13.06 5.27
CA GLY A 285 -18.97 -13.19 3.97
C GLY A 285 -20.06 -14.25 3.95
N LEU A 286 -21.05 -14.02 3.11
CA LEU A 286 -22.16 -14.93 2.86
C LEU A 286 -22.36 -15.04 1.34
N ASP A 287 -22.21 -16.24 0.80
CA ASP A 287 -22.53 -16.55 -0.59
C ASP A 287 -23.73 -17.48 -0.62
N ILE A 288 -24.75 -17.11 -1.38
CA ILE A 288 -25.92 -17.94 -1.66
C ILE A 288 -26.08 -18.00 -3.17
N GLY A 289 -26.18 -19.19 -3.73
CA GLY A 289 -26.33 -19.38 -5.17
C GLY A 289 -27.34 -20.45 -5.49
N LYS A 290 -28.10 -20.25 -6.56
CA LYS A 290 -28.98 -21.29 -7.10
C LYS A 290 -28.83 -21.34 -8.61
N THR A 291 -28.57 -22.53 -9.14
CA THR A 291 -28.49 -22.77 -10.58
C THR A 291 -29.37 -23.95 -10.98
N PHE A 292 -30.07 -23.82 -12.09
CA PHE A 292 -30.98 -24.81 -12.62
C PHE A 292 -30.69 -25.06 -14.10
N GLY A 293 -31.04 -26.24 -14.60
CA GLY A 293 -30.97 -26.55 -16.01
C GLY A 293 -31.25 -28.02 -16.27
N SER A 294 -31.34 -28.39 -17.54
CA SER A 294 -31.60 -29.76 -17.95
C SER A 294 -30.31 -30.38 -18.46
N LEU A 295 -30.05 -31.61 -18.03
CA LEU A 295 -28.90 -32.43 -18.40
C LEU A 295 -29.38 -33.56 -19.31
N SER A 296 -28.63 -33.81 -20.37
CA SER A 296 -28.85 -34.93 -21.28
C SER A 296 -27.77 -35.99 -21.09
N SER A 297 -28.11 -37.24 -21.39
CA SER A 297 -27.17 -38.36 -21.47
C SER A 297 -26.01 -38.05 -22.43
N GLU A 298 -24.77 -38.12 -21.92
CA GLU A 298 -23.54 -38.02 -22.73
C GLU A 298 -22.87 -39.38 -22.92
N GLU A 299 -22.88 -40.24 -21.90
CA GLU A 299 -22.20 -41.55 -21.90
C GLU A 299 -22.93 -42.57 -21.03
N GLY A 300 -22.94 -43.84 -21.46
CA GLY A 300 -23.60 -44.94 -20.77
C GLY A 300 -25.06 -45.16 -21.20
N SER A 301 -25.63 -46.30 -20.79
CA SER A 301 -27.06 -46.59 -20.98
C SER A 301 -27.84 -46.11 -19.76
N LEU A 302 -28.39 -44.90 -19.87
CA LEU A 302 -29.23 -44.28 -18.85
C LEU A 302 -30.70 -44.64 -19.08
N SER A 303 -31.45 -44.90 -18.00
CA SER A 303 -32.89 -45.18 -18.09
C SER A 303 -33.72 -43.95 -18.50
N ARG A 304 -33.18 -42.76 -18.23
CA ARG A 304 -33.71 -41.47 -18.69
C ARG A 304 -32.67 -40.75 -19.55
N SER A 305 -33.10 -40.26 -20.71
CA SER A 305 -32.24 -39.49 -21.61
C SER A 305 -32.06 -38.04 -21.17
N GLU A 306 -32.96 -37.53 -20.33
CA GLU A 306 -32.99 -36.16 -19.81
C GLU A 306 -33.27 -36.19 -18.31
N ASN A 307 -32.58 -35.34 -17.56
CA ASN A 307 -32.78 -35.12 -16.12
C ASN A 307 -32.69 -33.63 -15.82
N ASP A 308 -33.51 -33.14 -14.92
CA ASP A 308 -33.35 -31.78 -14.41
C ASP A 308 -32.29 -31.74 -13.30
N MET A 309 -31.54 -30.64 -13.25
CA MET A 309 -30.55 -30.36 -12.22
C MET A 309 -30.86 -29.04 -11.53
N SER A 310 -30.89 -29.04 -10.20
CA SER A 310 -31.03 -27.85 -9.35
C SER A 310 -29.93 -27.84 -8.29
N ASN A 311 -28.91 -27.01 -8.48
CA ASN A 311 -27.83 -26.85 -7.53
C ASN A 311 -28.07 -25.67 -6.59
N SER A 312 -27.72 -25.85 -5.32
CA SER A 312 -27.70 -24.82 -4.30
C SER A 312 -26.29 -24.68 -3.71
N LEU A 313 -25.85 -23.45 -3.54
CA LEU A 313 -24.59 -23.06 -2.92
C LEU A 313 -24.90 -22.24 -1.66
N PHE A 314 -24.31 -22.61 -0.54
CA PHE A 314 -24.30 -21.80 0.67
C PHE A 314 -22.91 -21.79 1.28
N ASN A 315 -22.27 -20.62 1.36
CA ASN A 315 -21.00 -20.44 2.04
C ASN A 315 -21.09 -19.32 3.07
N LEU A 316 -20.71 -19.62 4.30
CA LEU A 316 -20.44 -18.64 5.34
C LEU A 316 -18.93 -18.56 5.55
N LYS A 317 -18.32 -17.38 5.38
CA LYS A 317 -16.87 -17.16 5.41
C LYS A 317 -16.49 -16.19 6.51
N PHE A 318 -15.39 -16.46 7.19
CA PHE A 318 -14.69 -15.54 8.09
C PHE A 318 -13.27 -15.39 7.59
N GLY A 319 -12.84 -14.16 7.30
CA GLY A 319 -11.58 -13.93 6.61
C GLY A 319 -10.72 -12.82 7.19
N TYR A 320 -9.43 -12.92 6.87
CA TYR A 320 -8.38 -11.95 7.17
C TYR A 320 -7.74 -11.43 5.87
N LYS A 321 -7.70 -10.11 5.70
CA LYS A 321 -7.08 -9.41 4.58
C LYS A 321 -5.65 -9.03 4.94
N TYR A 322 -4.69 -9.59 4.21
CA TYR A 322 -3.32 -9.10 4.18
C TYR A 322 -3.18 -8.03 3.10
N LEU A 323 -2.68 -6.86 3.50
CA LEU A 323 -2.50 -5.68 2.64
C LEU A 323 -1.00 -5.40 2.48
N PRO A 324 -0.31 -5.96 1.45
CA PRO A 324 1.14 -5.81 1.30
C PRO A 324 1.62 -4.36 1.23
N MET A 325 0.81 -3.46 0.68
CA MET A 325 1.12 -2.04 0.58
C MET A 325 0.46 -1.18 1.67
N GLY A 326 -0.19 -1.79 2.66
CA GLY A 326 -0.83 -1.08 3.77
C GLY A 326 -2.13 -0.32 3.45
N PHE A 327 -2.49 -0.16 2.16
CA PHE A 327 -3.72 0.53 1.75
C PHE A 327 -4.80 -0.43 1.22
N PHE A 328 -6.06 -0.17 1.61
CA PHE A 328 -7.20 -1.03 1.29
C PHE A 328 -7.47 -1.16 -0.22
N TYR A 329 -7.17 -0.16 -1.03
CA TYR A 329 -7.42 -0.22 -2.48
C TYR A 329 -6.29 -0.90 -3.29
N GLY A 330 -5.28 -1.46 -2.62
CA GLY A 330 -4.10 -2.05 -3.25
C GLY A 330 -4.25 -3.54 -3.59
N PRO A 331 -3.14 -4.22 -3.91
CA PRO A 331 -3.09 -5.68 -3.90
C PRO A 331 -3.55 -6.20 -2.55
N GLN A 332 -4.32 -7.28 -2.56
CA GLN A 332 -4.83 -7.93 -1.34
C GLN A 332 -4.65 -9.44 -1.47
N ILE A 333 -4.37 -10.07 -0.33
CA ILE A 333 -4.45 -11.52 -0.18
C ILE A 333 -5.36 -11.78 1.00
N ASP A 334 -6.52 -12.35 0.74
CA ASP A 334 -7.51 -12.68 1.76
C ASP A 334 -7.42 -14.18 2.03
N ALA A 335 -7.20 -14.57 3.28
CA ALA A 335 -7.34 -15.95 3.72
C ALA A 335 -8.67 -16.09 4.48
N PHE A 336 -9.40 -17.19 4.28
CA PHE A 336 -10.68 -17.40 4.96
C PHE A 336 -10.92 -18.85 5.37
N ILE A 337 -11.72 -18.99 6.42
CA ILE A 337 -12.26 -20.24 6.93
C ILE A 337 -13.76 -20.08 7.17
N GLY A 338 -14.53 -21.15 7.14
CA GLY A 338 -15.95 -21.09 7.45
C GLY A 338 -16.68 -22.39 7.19
N TYR A 339 -17.95 -22.29 6.81
CA TYR A 339 -18.81 -23.44 6.51
C TYR A 339 -19.30 -23.34 5.06
N GLY A 340 -19.18 -24.43 4.32
CA GLY A 340 -19.68 -24.53 2.95
C GLY A 340 -20.64 -25.69 2.81
N SER A 341 -21.70 -25.48 2.04
CA SER A 341 -22.68 -26.49 1.65
C SER A 341 -22.96 -26.37 0.15
N TYR A 342 -22.75 -27.47 -0.56
CA TYR A 342 -22.99 -27.62 -1.99
C TYR A 342 -24.00 -28.74 -2.16
N THR A 343 -25.20 -28.41 -2.60
CA THR A 343 -26.27 -29.39 -2.86
C THR A 343 -26.49 -29.47 -4.37
N TYR A 344 -26.53 -30.68 -4.89
CA TYR A 344 -26.73 -30.97 -6.30
C TYR A 344 -28.00 -31.81 -6.43
N GLY A 345 -29.13 -31.14 -6.64
CA GLY A 345 -30.41 -31.80 -6.87
C GLY A 345 -30.44 -32.40 -8.26
N LEU A 346 -30.49 -33.72 -8.35
CA LEU A 346 -30.66 -34.48 -9.58
C LEU A 346 -31.92 -35.33 -9.43
N ASP A 347 -32.67 -35.51 -10.51
CA ASP A 347 -33.79 -36.45 -10.51
C ASP A 347 -33.31 -37.86 -10.09
N SER A 348 -33.87 -38.35 -8.98
CA SER A 348 -33.44 -39.63 -8.41
C SER A 348 -33.79 -40.80 -9.34
N SER A 349 -32.76 -41.50 -9.79
CA SER A 349 -32.83 -42.76 -10.53
C SER A 349 -31.80 -43.72 -9.93
N PRO A 350 -32.23 -44.57 -8.96
CA PRO A 350 -31.35 -45.56 -8.34
C PRO A 350 -30.70 -46.52 -9.36
N ALA A 351 -31.41 -46.83 -10.45
CA ALA A 351 -30.90 -47.67 -11.54
C ALA A 351 -29.75 -47.01 -12.33
N ASP A 352 -29.69 -45.68 -12.33
CA ASP A 352 -28.65 -44.89 -12.99
C ASP A 352 -27.57 -44.40 -12.03
N GLY A 353 -27.72 -44.67 -10.73
CA GLY A 353 -26.83 -44.13 -9.71
C GLY A 353 -26.82 -42.60 -9.71
N MET A 354 -27.98 -41.98 -9.98
CA MET A 354 -28.14 -40.53 -9.93
C MET A 354 -29.15 -40.22 -8.83
N THR A 355 -28.79 -39.33 -7.92
CA THR A 355 -29.68 -38.84 -6.87
C THR A 355 -29.22 -37.47 -6.40
N GLU A 356 -30.04 -36.78 -5.62
CA GLU A 356 -29.63 -35.54 -4.98
C GLU A 356 -28.50 -35.83 -3.99
N VAL A 357 -27.39 -35.10 -4.12
CA VAL A 357 -26.23 -35.25 -3.25
C VAL A 357 -25.80 -33.92 -2.68
N SER A 358 -25.37 -33.91 -1.42
CA SER A 358 -24.88 -32.72 -0.75
C SER A 358 -23.51 -32.94 -0.11
N PHE A 359 -22.65 -31.94 -0.24
CA PHE A 359 -21.31 -31.88 0.33
C PHE A 359 -21.27 -30.72 1.31
N LYS A 360 -21.01 -31.02 2.59
CA LYS A 360 -21.00 -30.03 3.67
C LYS A 360 -19.70 -30.13 4.45
N GLY A 361 -19.17 -29.03 4.94
CA GLY A 361 -17.96 -29.11 5.78
C GLY A 361 -17.30 -27.78 6.06
N ILE A 362 -16.10 -27.86 6.62
CA ILE A 362 -15.27 -26.70 6.90
C ILE A 362 -14.72 -26.19 5.57
N LEU A 363 -15.10 -24.98 5.20
CA LEU A 363 -14.59 -24.28 4.02
C LEU A 363 -13.28 -23.59 4.39
N MET A 364 -12.25 -23.73 3.58
CA MET A 364 -11.05 -22.91 3.67
C MET A 364 -10.61 -22.45 2.30
N GLY A 365 -9.98 -21.29 2.22
CA GLY A 365 -9.56 -20.76 0.95
C GLY A 365 -8.74 -19.48 1.03
N ALA A 366 -8.30 -19.04 -0.14
CA ALA A 366 -7.57 -17.82 -0.32
C ALA A 366 -8.03 -17.08 -1.57
N ARG A 367 -8.08 -15.75 -1.49
CA ARG A 367 -8.41 -14.86 -2.61
C ARG A 367 -7.30 -13.84 -2.79
N GLY A 368 -6.61 -13.90 -3.92
CA GLY A 368 -5.68 -12.85 -4.35
C GLY A 368 -6.41 -11.83 -5.22
N SER A 369 -6.18 -10.54 -5.01
CA SER A 369 -6.68 -9.49 -5.91
C SER A 369 -5.63 -8.42 -6.17
N ILE A 370 -5.58 -7.90 -7.40
CA ILE A 370 -4.62 -6.87 -7.80
C ILE A 370 -5.31 -5.80 -8.67
N PRO A 371 -5.15 -4.50 -8.35
CA PRO A 371 -5.56 -3.43 -9.24
C PRO A 371 -4.58 -3.34 -10.43
N VAL A 372 -5.06 -3.47 -11.66
CA VAL A 372 -4.23 -3.27 -12.88
C VAL A 372 -4.23 -1.80 -13.28
N GLN A 373 -5.35 -1.11 -13.05
CA GLN A 373 -5.52 0.34 -13.20
C GLN A 373 -6.47 0.85 -12.11
N LYS A 374 -6.67 2.17 -12.01
CA LYS A 374 -7.66 2.75 -11.06
C LYS A 374 -9.08 2.22 -11.24
N ILE A 375 -9.39 1.67 -12.42
CA ILE A 375 -10.74 1.25 -12.83
C ILE A 375 -10.91 -0.27 -12.95
N VAL A 376 -9.84 -1.07 -12.99
CA VAL A 376 -9.94 -2.53 -13.20
C VAL A 376 -9.17 -3.27 -12.12
N ARG A 377 -9.84 -4.24 -11.49
CA ARG A 377 -9.25 -5.13 -10.49
C ARG A 377 -9.41 -6.58 -10.92
N LEU A 378 -8.32 -7.32 -11.00
CA LEU A 378 -8.34 -8.76 -11.24
C LEU A 378 -8.31 -9.51 -9.91
N TYR A 379 -8.94 -10.67 -9.86
CA TYR A 379 -8.88 -11.55 -8.69
C TYR A 379 -8.89 -13.03 -9.07
N MET A 380 -8.36 -13.84 -8.16
CA MET A 380 -8.43 -15.29 -8.19
C MET A 380 -8.76 -15.78 -6.79
N GLU A 381 -9.73 -16.68 -6.67
CA GLU A 381 -10.16 -17.31 -5.42
C GLU A 381 -10.02 -18.83 -5.56
N LEU A 382 -9.35 -19.45 -4.59
CA LEU A 382 -9.30 -20.90 -4.42
C LEU A 382 -9.99 -21.24 -3.10
N SER A 383 -10.91 -22.20 -3.14
CA SER A 383 -11.59 -22.70 -1.95
C SER A 383 -11.70 -24.22 -2.00
N LEU A 384 -11.70 -24.84 -0.83
CA LEU A 384 -11.78 -26.28 -0.65
C LEU A 384 -12.56 -26.61 0.63
N LEU A 385 -13.31 -27.70 0.59
CA LEU A 385 -13.87 -28.27 1.81
C LEU A 385 -12.85 -29.22 2.44
N PHE A 386 -12.51 -28.96 3.69
CA PHE A 386 -11.69 -29.83 4.50
C PHE A 386 -12.58 -30.86 5.20
N ASN A 387 -12.29 -32.14 4.92
CA ASN A 387 -13.05 -33.29 5.41
C ASN A 387 -14.58 -33.13 5.25
N PRO A 388 -15.08 -32.97 4.00
CA PRO A 388 -16.51 -32.80 3.78
C PRO A 388 -17.27 -34.07 4.13
N SER A 389 -18.46 -33.91 4.70
CA SER A 389 -19.46 -34.97 4.82
C SER A 389 -20.26 -35.07 3.52
N TYR A 390 -20.59 -36.29 3.13
CA TYR A 390 -21.50 -36.58 2.02
C TYR A 390 -22.88 -36.97 2.58
N ASP A 391 -23.93 -36.59 1.86
CA ASP A 391 -25.31 -36.90 2.20
C ASP A 391 -26.09 -37.03 0.90
N GLU A 392 -27.04 -37.98 0.83
CA GLU A 392 -27.79 -38.30 -0.38
C GLU A 392 -29.28 -38.47 -0.10
N GLU A 393 -30.11 -38.01 -1.02
CA GLU A 393 -31.55 -38.24 -0.96
C GLU A 393 -31.86 -39.67 -1.42
N GLY A 394 -32.02 -40.57 -0.44
CA GLY A 394 -32.23 -42.00 -0.69
C GLY A 394 -30.90 -42.75 -0.80
N ALA A 395 -30.84 -43.91 -0.15
CA ALA A 395 -29.62 -44.73 -0.05
C ALA A 395 -29.29 -45.43 -1.40
N VAL A 396 -28.62 -44.72 -2.31
CA VAL A 396 -28.20 -45.21 -3.63
C VAL A 396 -26.74 -45.67 -3.60
N PHE A 397 -25.87 -44.91 -2.94
CA PHE A 397 -24.44 -45.22 -2.82
C PHE A 397 -24.08 -45.74 -1.43
N GLY A 398 -24.75 -45.27 -0.38
CA GLY A 398 -24.46 -45.63 1.01
C GLY A 398 -23.51 -44.66 1.71
N GLU A 399 -22.88 -45.13 2.80
CA GLU A 399 -21.95 -44.33 3.60
C GLU A 399 -20.64 -44.09 2.83
N GLU A 400 -20.17 -42.85 2.79
CA GLU A 400 -18.98 -42.46 2.05
C GLU A 400 -17.68 -42.91 2.74
N ASP A 401 -16.69 -43.34 1.95
CA ASP A 401 -15.33 -43.55 2.46
C ASP A 401 -14.48 -42.29 2.36
N SER A 402 -14.69 -41.51 1.30
CA SER A 402 -14.04 -40.22 1.13
C SER A 402 -14.86 -39.28 0.28
N ALA A 403 -14.87 -38.02 0.68
CA ALA A 403 -15.45 -36.93 -0.08
C ALA A 403 -14.44 -35.79 -0.23
N ARG A 404 -14.51 -35.09 -1.36
CA ARG A 404 -13.67 -33.92 -1.65
C ARG A 404 -14.44 -32.89 -2.45
N ASN A 405 -14.22 -31.63 -2.14
CA ASN A 405 -14.73 -30.50 -2.91
C ASN A 405 -13.63 -29.45 -3.09
N TYR A 406 -13.50 -28.92 -4.30
CA TYR A 406 -12.73 -27.71 -4.57
C TYR A 406 -13.46 -26.80 -5.54
N ALA A 407 -13.26 -25.50 -5.36
CA ALA A 407 -13.72 -24.48 -6.28
C ALA A 407 -12.60 -23.46 -6.56
N LEU A 408 -12.43 -23.15 -7.84
CA LEU A 408 -11.50 -22.14 -8.34
C LEU A 408 -12.31 -21.11 -9.12
N GLU A 409 -12.10 -19.83 -8.82
CA GLU A 409 -12.72 -18.73 -9.54
C GLU A 409 -11.64 -17.71 -9.93
N PHE A 410 -11.71 -17.22 -11.15
CA PHE A 410 -10.94 -16.05 -11.58
C PHE A 410 -11.88 -15.02 -12.21
N GLY A 411 -11.60 -13.74 -12.00
CA GLY A 411 -12.48 -12.70 -12.48
C GLY A 411 -11.86 -11.32 -12.47
N GLY A 412 -12.64 -10.36 -12.96
CA GLY A 412 -12.35 -8.95 -12.98
C GLY A 412 -13.54 -8.14 -12.49
N LYS A 413 -13.24 -7.04 -11.79
CA LYS A 413 -14.20 -5.99 -11.43
C LYS A 413 -13.84 -4.71 -12.17
N TYR A 414 -14.80 -4.10 -12.86
CA TYR A 414 -14.68 -2.82 -13.53
C TYR A 414 -15.44 -1.74 -12.73
N LEU A 415 -14.75 -0.70 -12.31
CA LEU A 415 -15.31 0.41 -11.54
C LEU A 415 -16.16 1.31 -12.46
N TYR A 416 -17.48 1.24 -12.31
CA TYR A 416 -18.40 2.07 -13.08
C TYR A 416 -18.76 3.36 -12.32
N ALA A 417 -19.00 3.27 -11.01
CA ALA A 417 -19.28 4.40 -10.14
C ALA A 417 -18.52 4.24 -8.79
N PRO A 418 -18.37 5.28 -7.96
CA PRO A 418 -17.61 5.21 -6.70
C PRO A 418 -18.02 4.07 -5.75
N ASN A 419 -19.27 3.63 -5.83
CA ASN A 419 -19.91 2.59 -5.03
C ASN A 419 -20.46 1.42 -5.87
N MET A 420 -20.13 1.32 -7.18
CA MET A 420 -20.65 0.26 -8.04
C MET A 420 -19.59 -0.26 -9.02
N THR A 421 -19.43 -1.59 -9.07
CA THR A 421 -18.58 -2.29 -10.05
C THR A 421 -19.39 -3.27 -10.90
N PHE A 422 -18.96 -3.43 -12.15
CA PHE A 422 -19.38 -4.54 -12.99
C PHE A 422 -18.42 -5.71 -12.81
N ASP A 423 -18.97 -6.88 -12.54
CA ASP A 423 -18.21 -8.06 -12.17
C ASP A 423 -18.34 -9.12 -13.26
N LEU A 424 -17.18 -9.62 -13.70
CA LEU A 424 -17.06 -10.68 -14.69
C LEU A 424 -16.18 -11.78 -14.14
N SER A 425 -16.67 -13.01 -14.06
CA SER A 425 -15.87 -14.12 -13.53
C SER A 425 -16.16 -15.45 -14.19
N TYR A 426 -15.20 -16.36 -14.10
CA TYR A 426 -15.35 -17.75 -14.48
C TYR A 426 -14.94 -18.62 -13.30
N GLY A 427 -15.83 -19.53 -12.92
CA GLY A 427 -15.66 -20.42 -11.78
C GLY A 427 -15.81 -21.89 -12.18
N VAL A 428 -14.94 -22.75 -11.65
CA VAL A 428 -15.02 -24.20 -11.74
C VAL A 428 -15.20 -24.75 -10.33
N ASN A 429 -16.21 -25.59 -10.14
CA ASN A 429 -16.48 -26.31 -8.91
C ASN A 429 -16.55 -27.81 -9.21
N SER A 430 -15.91 -28.62 -8.37
CA SER A 430 -15.89 -30.07 -8.52
C SER A 430 -16.05 -30.73 -7.15
N SER A 431 -17.07 -31.57 -7.04
CA SER A 431 -17.32 -32.43 -5.88
C SER A 431 -17.18 -33.88 -6.29
N LYS A 432 -16.53 -34.70 -5.45
CA LYS A 432 -16.42 -36.15 -5.65
C LYS A 432 -16.62 -36.88 -4.34
N ALA A 433 -17.42 -37.93 -4.35
CA ALA A 433 -17.48 -38.94 -3.31
C ALA A 433 -17.09 -40.32 -3.88
N SER A 434 -16.43 -41.12 -3.04
CA SER A 434 -15.97 -42.47 -3.36
C SER A 434 -16.39 -43.45 -2.28
N PHE A 435 -16.75 -44.67 -2.71
CA PHE A 435 -17.29 -45.76 -1.91
C PHE A 435 -16.53 -47.04 -2.26
N THR A 436 -16.23 -47.91 -1.29
CA THR A 436 -15.36 -49.08 -1.45
C THR A 436 -16.11 -50.40 -1.48
N ASN A 437 -17.36 -50.45 -1.00
CA ASN A 437 -18.16 -51.68 -0.94
C ASN A 437 -19.61 -51.46 -1.39
N PRO A 438 -19.95 -51.60 -2.69
CA PRO A 438 -19.07 -51.85 -3.84
C PRO A 438 -18.21 -50.63 -4.21
N GLU A 439 -17.12 -50.84 -4.96
CA GLU A 439 -16.31 -49.73 -5.47
C GLU A 439 -17.15 -48.87 -6.44
N LYS A 440 -17.50 -47.66 -6.01
CA LYS A 440 -18.33 -46.72 -6.77
C LYS A 440 -17.80 -45.30 -6.59
N SER A 441 -18.11 -44.42 -7.53
CA SER A 441 -17.87 -42.99 -7.34
C SER A 441 -18.92 -42.12 -7.99
N ILE A 442 -19.20 -40.98 -7.35
CA ILE A 442 -20.02 -39.92 -7.93
C ILE A 442 -19.19 -38.65 -8.01
N THR A 443 -19.14 -38.06 -9.19
CA THR A 443 -18.43 -36.81 -9.47
C THR A 443 -19.38 -35.82 -10.10
N VAL A 444 -19.55 -34.66 -9.45
CA VAL A 444 -20.34 -33.55 -10.00
C VAL A 444 -19.41 -32.38 -10.29
N LYS A 445 -19.46 -31.88 -11.51
CA LYS A 445 -18.63 -30.76 -11.99
C LYS A 445 -19.50 -29.66 -12.55
N GLN A 446 -19.12 -28.42 -12.27
CA GLN A 446 -19.79 -27.24 -12.77
C GLN A 446 -18.77 -26.19 -13.17
N SER A 447 -18.90 -25.68 -14.39
CA SER A 447 -18.14 -24.55 -14.90
C SER A 447 -19.11 -23.42 -15.22
N THR A 448 -18.95 -22.26 -14.61
CA THR A 448 -19.89 -21.13 -14.75
C THR A 448 -19.16 -19.86 -15.13
N PHE A 449 -19.71 -19.16 -16.10
CA PHE A 449 -19.43 -17.77 -16.35
C PHE A 449 -20.45 -16.94 -15.58
N LYS A 450 -19.99 -15.92 -14.86
CA LYS A 450 -20.81 -15.05 -14.04
C LYS A 450 -20.65 -13.60 -14.47
N LEU A 451 -21.77 -12.91 -14.62
CA LEU A 451 -21.84 -11.50 -14.95
C LEU A 451 -22.80 -10.81 -13.98
N GLY A 452 -22.40 -9.69 -13.41
CA GLY A 452 -23.32 -8.92 -12.58
C GLY A 452 -22.74 -7.62 -12.05
N THR A 453 -23.30 -7.16 -10.95
CA THR A 453 -22.95 -5.88 -10.32
C THR A 453 -22.68 -6.06 -8.85
N THR A 454 -21.66 -5.36 -8.36
CA THR A 454 -21.34 -5.27 -6.94
C THR A 454 -21.51 -3.84 -6.45
N PHE A 455 -22.27 -3.67 -5.38
CA PHE A 455 -22.46 -2.42 -4.67
C PHE A 455 -21.59 -2.40 -3.43
N THR A 456 -20.82 -1.34 -3.24
CA THR A 456 -20.03 -1.11 -2.03
C THR A 456 -20.71 -0.03 -1.21
N PHE A 457 -21.09 -0.33 0.03
CA PHE A 457 -21.72 0.60 0.97
C PHE A 457 -20.84 0.80 2.18
#